data_AF-L8LKX8-F1
#
_entry.id   AF-L8LKX8-F1
#
_cell.length_a   1.000
_cell.length_b   1.000
_cell.length_c   1.000
_cell.angle_alpha   90.00
_cell.angle_beta   90.00
_cell.angle_gamma   90.00
#
_symmetry.space_group_name_H-M   'P 1'
#
loop_
_entity.id
_entity.type
_entity.pdbx_description
1 polymer ?
#
loop_
_entity_poly.entity_id
_entity_poly.type
_entity_poly.pdbx_seq_one_letter_code
_entity_poly.pdbx_strand_id
1 'polypeptide(L)'
;MKRLIIGTIATVVLSSLSAVGFASVITVNPHILAQTPPSEETQPNDLVALAREGYFEPQGIPSGVLLSQAVKAGKVTAQSLIEAAISAGRVPSETKDDAAYVTAVENALNTLDTD
;
A
#
# COMPACT_ATOMS: atom_id res chain seq x y z
N MET A 1 62.33 1.82 3.30
CA MET A 1 61.47 0.78 3.93
C MET A 1 60.20 1.43 4.45
N LYS A 2 59.08 0.72 4.32
CA LYS A 2 57.71 1.00 4.80
C LYS A 2 56.94 2.14 4.11
N ARG A 3 56.02 1.69 3.27
CA ARG A 3 54.83 2.36 2.75
C ARG A 3 53.73 2.20 3.80
N LEU A 4 52.85 3.18 3.97
CA LEU A 4 51.49 2.93 4.45
C LEU A 4 50.55 3.86 3.68
N ILE A 5 49.79 3.27 2.78
CA ILE A 5 48.73 3.90 1.99
C ILE A 5 47.47 3.70 2.83
N ILE A 6 46.95 4.78 3.40
CA ILE A 6 45.67 4.76 4.12
C ILE A 6 44.60 5.09 3.10
N GLY A 7 43.98 4.04 2.55
CA GLY A 7 42.81 4.15 1.69
C GLY A 7 41.54 4.16 2.53
N THR A 8 40.81 5.27 2.53
CA THR A 8 39.43 5.32 3.03
C THR A 8 38.51 4.88 1.90
N ILE A 9 37.94 3.70 2.08
CA ILE A 9 36.99 3.04 1.18
C ILE A 9 35.71 3.86 1.12
N ALA A 10 35.36 4.37 -0.07
CA ALA A 10 34.08 4.99 -0.33
C ALA A 10 33.00 3.90 -0.43
N THR A 11 32.05 3.88 0.51
CA THR A 11 30.83 3.08 0.38
C THR A 11 29.72 3.96 -0.17
N VAL A 12 29.58 3.99 -1.49
CA VAL A 12 28.38 4.50 -2.15
C VAL A 12 27.42 3.31 -2.28
N VAL A 13 26.40 3.26 -1.43
CA VAL A 13 25.27 2.34 -1.64
C VAL A 13 24.20 3.14 -2.39
N LEU A 14 24.19 3.00 -3.71
CA LEU A 14 23.14 3.53 -4.56
C LEU A 14 22.08 2.43 -4.70
N SER A 15 21.09 2.43 -3.81
CA SER A 15 19.92 1.54 -3.94
C SER A 15 19.05 2.08 -5.07
N SER A 16 19.16 1.52 -6.27
CA SER A 16 18.25 1.80 -7.37
C SER A 16 16.92 1.12 -7.10
N LEU A 17 15.91 1.89 -6.69
CA LEU A 17 14.52 1.44 -6.70
C LEU A 17 14.04 1.46 -8.16
N SER A 18 14.12 0.32 -8.86
CA SER A 18 13.49 0.18 -10.16
C SER A 18 11.98 0.07 -9.97
N ALA A 19 11.26 1.19 -10.11
CA ALA A 19 9.81 1.17 -10.24
C ALA A 19 9.46 0.39 -11.52
N VAL A 20 8.95 -0.83 -11.36
CA VAL A 20 8.32 -1.56 -12.46
C VAL A 20 7.00 -0.85 -12.75
N GLY A 21 7.00 0.03 -13.75
CA GLY A 21 5.77 0.63 -14.26
C GLY A 21 5.00 -0.41 -15.05
N PHE A 22 3.87 -0.88 -14.50
CA PHE A 22 2.93 -1.69 -15.26
C PHE A 22 2.16 -0.78 -16.22
N ALA A 23 2.63 -0.69 -17.47
CA ALA A 23 1.84 -0.11 -18.55
C ALA A 23 0.79 -1.14 -19.01
N SER A 24 -0.39 -1.13 -18.41
CA SER A 24 -1.53 -1.89 -18.92
C SER A 24 -2.09 -1.19 -20.16
N VAL A 25 -1.68 -1.61 -21.36
CA VAL A 25 -2.44 -1.32 -22.58
C VAL A 25 -3.69 -2.18 -22.54
N ILE A 26 -4.79 -1.57 -22.13
CA ILE A 26 -6.12 -2.15 -22.28
C ILE A 26 -6.64 -1.69 -23.64
N THR A 27 -6.69 -2.60 -24.61
CA THR A 27 -7.47 -2.40 -25.83
C THR A 27 -8.94 -2.34 -25.44
N VAL A 28 -9.50 -1.13 -25.39
CA VAL A 28 -10.90 -0.90 -24.98
C VAL A 28 -11.82 -1.38 -26.10
N ASN A 29 -12.44 -2.55 -25.90
CA ASN A 29 -13.60 -2.94 -26.68
C ASN A 29 -14.84 -2.23 -26.06
N PRO A 30 -15.55 -1.36 -26.79
CA PRO A 30 -16.62 -0.53 -26.22
C PRO A 30 -17.83 -1.33 -25.72
N HIS A 31 -17.88 -2.63 -26.01
CA HIS A 31 -18.94 -3.54 -25.57
C HIS A 31 -18.76 -4.08 -24.13
N ILE A 32 -17.63 -3.79 -23.46
CA ILE A 32 -17.35 -4.21 -22.07
C ILE A 32 -17.78 -3.14 -21.03
N LEU A 33 -18.30 -1.99 -21.45
CA LEU A 33 -18.77 -0.95 -20.53
C LEU A 33 -20.12 -1.27 -19.85
N ALA A 34 -20.83 -2.31 -20.28
CA ALA A 34 -22.14 -2.68 -19.75
C ALA A 34 -22.12 -3.88 -18.79
N GLN A 35 -20.93 -4.44 -18.51
CA GLN A 35 -20.76 -5.62 -17.67
C GLN A 35 -19.52 -5.48 -16.80
N THR A 36 -19.36 -4.32 -16.16
CA THR A 36 -18.60 -4.30 -14.90
C THR A 36 -19.39 -5.17 -13.94
N PRO A 37 -18.87 -6.33 -13.46
CA PRO A 37 -19.49 -7.01 -12.33
C PRO A 37 -19.65 -5.96 -11.21
N PRO A 38 -20.70 -6.01 -10.37
CA PRO A 38 -20.79 -5.09 -9.24
C PRO A 38 -19.42 -5.12 -8.57
N SER A 39 -18.75 -3.97 -8.50
CA SER A 39 -17.43 -3.84 -7.90
C SER A 39 -17.49 -4.69 -6.64
N GLU A 40 -16.74 -5.81 -6.62
CA GLU A 40 -16.62 -6.60 -5.40
C GLU A 40 -15.93 -5.64 -4.45
N GLU A 41 -16.76 -4.93 -3.69
CA GLU A 41 -16.34 -3.90 -2.79
C GLU A 41 -15.34 -4.58 -1.88
N THR A 42 -14.06 -4.23 -2.08
CA THR A 42 -12.96 -4.94 -1.43
C THR A 42 -13.28 -4.93 0.04
N GLN A 43 -13.44 -6.10 0.65
CA GLN A 43 -13.92 -6.14 2.02
C GLN A 43 -12.89 -5.43 2.91
N PRO A 44 -13.31 -4.79 4.00
CA PRO A 44 -12.40 -4.08 4.90
C PRO A 44 -11.19 -4.93 5.35
N ASN A 45 -11.39 -6.23 5.55
CA ASN A 45 -10.32 -7.17 5.90
C ASN A 45 -9.36 -7.45 4.73
N ASP A 46 -9.86 -7.45 3.50
CA ASP A 46 -9.04 -7.63 2.30
C ASP A 46 -8.10 -6.43 2.10
N LEU A 47 -8.53 -5.20 2.46
CA LEU A 47 -7.65 -4.04 2.44
C LEU A 47 -6.44 -4.21 3.36
N VAL A 48 -6.66 -4.71 4.57
CA VAL A 48 -5.56 -4.92 5.52
C VAL A 48 -4.62 -6.03 5.03
N ALA A 49 -5.15 -7.09 4.42
CA ALA A 49 -4.35 -8.13 3.78
C ALA A 49 -3.49 -7.55 2.63
N LEU A 50 -4.09 -6.76 1.74
CA LEU A 50 -3.38 -6.09 0.64
C LEU A 50 -2.29 -5.14 1.16
N ALA A 51 -2.56 -4.42 2.26
CA ALA A 51 -1.56 -3.58 2.92
C ALA A 51 -0.38 -4.40 3.43
N ARG A 52 -0.65 -5.54 4.07
CA ARG A 52 0.40 -6.46 4.55
C ARG A 52 1.23 -7.05 3.41
N GLU A 53 0.60 -7.33 2.27
CA GLU A 53 1.26 -7.81 1.04
C GLU A 53 2.10 -6.73 0.34
N GLY A 54 1.99 -5.47 0.77
CA GLY A 54 2.73 -4.34 0.22
C GLY A 54 2.10 -3.71 -1.02
N TYR A 55 0.82 -4.01 -1.28
CA TYR A 55 0.09 -3.41 -2.38
C TYR A 55 0.03 -1.88 -2.31
N PHE A 56 0.09 -1.32 -1.09
CA PHE A 56 0.01 0.12 -0.83
C PHE A 56 1.35 0.82 -0.56
N GLU A 57 2.47 0.11 -0.72
CA GLU A 57 3.81 0.70 -0.59
C GLU A 57 4.06 1.89 -1.54
N PRO A 58 3.57 1.88 -2.81
CA PRO A 58 3.72 3.03 -3.69
C PRO A 58 2.97 4.29 -3.19
N GLN A 59 1.95 4.11 -2.33
CA GLN A 59 1.21 5.20 -1.69
C GLN A 59 1.80 5.56 -0.31
N GLY A 60 2.93 4.95 0.07
CA GLY A 60 3.63 5.23 1.34
C GLY A 60 3.12 4.43 2.53
N ILE A 61 2.25 3.43 2.32
CA ILE A 61 1.81 2.52 3.39
C ILE A 61 2.82 1.38 3.49
N PRO A 62 3.55 1.24 4.62
CA PRO A 62 4.50 0.15 4.82
C PRO A 62 3.79 -1.20 4.89
N SER A 63 4.51 -2.27 4.56
CA SER A 63 4.00 -3.65 4.53
C SER A 63 4.48 -4.49 5.73
N GLY A 64 3.94 -5.72 5.86
CA GLY A 64 4.39 -6.70 6.86
C GLY A 64 4.46 -6.18 8.31
N VAL A 65 5.59 -6.40 8.97
CA VAL A 65 5.82 -5.97 10.37
C VAL A 65 5.93 -4.44 10.50
N LEU A 66 6.32 -3.74 9.43
CA LEU A 66 6.39 -2.28 9.43
C LEU A 66 4.98 -1.65 9.41
N LEU A 67 4.01 -2.32 8.78
CA LEU A 67 2.60 -1.91 8.84
C LEU A 67 2.11 -1.85 10.30
N SER A 68 2.24 -2.95 11.05
CA SER A 68 1.80 -3.00 12.45
C SER A 68 2.49 -1.92 13.29
N GLN A 69 3.80 -1.71 13.13
CA GLN A 69 4.52 -0.64 13.84
C GLN A 69 4.02 0.75 13.46
N ALA A 70 3.70 0.98 12.18
CA ALA A 70 3.18 2.26 11.72
C ALA A 70 1.75 2.52 12.21
N VAL A 71 0.92 1.47 12.33
CA VAL A 71 -0.41 1.55 12.95
C VAL A 71 -0.29 1.89 14.43
N LYS A 72 0.55 1.17 15.18
CA LYS A 72 0.84 1.46 16.60
C LYS A 72 1.34 2.88 16.84
N ALA A 73 2.17 3.38 15.92
CA ALA A 73 2.71 4.73 15.97
C ALA A 73 1.70 5.81 15.52
N GLY A 74 0.49 5.42 15.08
CA GLY A 74 -0.51 6.34 14.51
C GLY A 74 -0.11 6.95 13.16
N LYS A 75 0.93 6.42 12.50
CA LYS A 75 1.39 6.86 11.18
C LYS A 75 0.51 6.34 10.05
N VAL A 76 -0.05 5.14 10.23
CA VAL A 76 -1.04 4.54 9.32
C VAL A 76 -2.36 4.46 10.06
N THR A 77 -3.36 5.17 9.55
CA THR A 77 -4.74 5.16 10.03
C THR A 77 -5.66 4.50 9.01
N ALA A 78 -6.88 4.13 9.43
CA ALA A 78 -7.91 3.63 8.51
C ALA A 78 -8.13 4.59 7.33
N GLN A 79 -8.18 5.89 7.60
CA GLN A 79 -8.32 6.91 6.58
C GLN A 79 -7.15 6.92 5.58
N SER A 80 -5.90 6.86 6.06
CA SER A 80 -4.73 6.81 5.16
C SER A 80 -4.71 5.54 4.30
N LEU A 81 -5.20 4.42 4.85
CA LEU A 81 -5.28 3.15 4.13
C LEU A 81 -6.38 3.19 3.06
N ILE A 82 -7.54 3.76 3.38
CA ILE A 82 -8.64 3.96 2.43
C ILE A 82 -8.21 4.91 1.31
N GLU A 83 -7.53 6.00 1.63
CA GLU A 83 -6.98 6.93 0.63
C GLU A 83 -5.96 6.24 -0.29
N ALA A 84 -5.09 5.40 0.26
CA ALA A 84 -4.17 4.58 -0.53
C ALA A 84 -4.92 3.59 -1.43
N ALA A 85 -5.99 2.98 -0.92
CA ALA A 85 -6.83 2.05 -1.67
C ALA A 85 -7.62 2.72 -2.81
N ILE A 86 -8.13 3.94 -2.58
CA ILE A 86 -8.77 4.76 -3.61
C ILE A 86 -7.74 5.13 -4.68
N SER A 87 -6.55 5.59 -4.27
CA SER A 87 -5.48 5.92 -5.20
C SER A 87 -5.00 4.72 -6.01
N ALA A 88 -5.10 3.51 -5.45
CA ALA A 88 -4.76 2.26 -6.13
C ALA A 88 -5.94 1.66 -6.93
N GLY A 89 -7.09 2.34 -6.97
CA GLY A 89 -8.28 1.92 -7.72
C GLY A 89 -8.96 0.67 -7.17
N ARG A 90 -8.75 0.32 -5.89
CA ARG A 90 -9.32 -0.87 -5.24
C ARG A 90 -10.69 -0.64 -4.64
N VAL A 91 -10.93 0.56 -4.14
CA VAL A 91 -12.23 0.97 -3.59
C VAL A 91 -12.68 2.26 -4.25
N PRO A 92 -14.00 2.46 -4.43
CA PRO A 92 -14.51 3.71 -4.98
C PRO A 92 -14.25 4.88 -4.04
N SER A 93 -14.16 6.09 -4.59
CA SER A 93 -13.85 7.29 -3.79
C SER A 93 -14.94 7.63 -2.76
N GLU A 94 -16.15 7.10 -2.92
CA GLU A 94 -17.27 7.25 -1.97
C GLU A 94 -17.07 6.42 -0.69
N THR A 95 -16.19 5.40 -0.70
CA THR A 95 -15.92 4.54 0.45
C THR A 95 -15.35 5.30 1.65
N LYS A 96 -14.66 6.42 1.42
CA LYS A 96 -14.17 7.29 2.50
C LYS A 96 -15.30 7.97 3.29
N ASP A 97 -16.48 8.10 2.69
CA ASP A 97 -17.65 8.76 3.27
C ASP A 97 -18.59 7.73 3.94
N ASP A 98 -18.34 6.43 3.75
CA ASP A 98 -19.05 5.35 4.45
C ASP A 98 -18.45 5.12 5.84
N ALA A 99 -19.14 5.64 6.86
CA ALA A 99 -18.72 5.50 8.25
C ALA A 99 -18.66 4.04 8.73
N ALA A 100 -19.52 3.16 8.22
CA ALA A 100 -19.51 1.74 8.59
C ALA A 100 -18.25 1.06 8.01
N TYR A 101 -17.90 1.40 6.77
CA TYR A 101 -16.69 0.90 6.13
C TYR A 101 -15.42 1.40 6.84
N VAL A 102 -15.33 2.70 7.13
CA VAL A 102 -14.20 3.29 7.86
C VAL A 102 -13.99 2.60 9.20
N THR A 103 -15.08 2.41 9.96
CA THR A 103 -15.04 1.71 11.26
C THR A 103 -14.60 0.26 11.12
N ALA A 104 -15.03 -0.44 10.07
CA ALA A 104 -14.62 -1.81 9.81
C ALA A 104 -13.12 -1.92 9.50
N VAL A 105 -12.57 -0.99 8.70
CA VAL A 105 -11.13 -0.91 8.42
C VAL A 105 -10.34 -0.59 9.68
N GLU A 106 -10.84 0.32 10.52
CA GLU A 106 -10.22 0.66 11.80
C GLU A 106 -10.14 -0.55 12.74
N ASN A 107 -11.24 -1.31 12.87
CA ASN A 107 -11.25 -2.54 13.67
C ASN A 107 -10.27 -3.60 13.12
N ALA A 108 -10.22 -3.75 11.79
CA ALA A 108 -9.29 -4.66 11.14
C ALA A 108 -7.82 -4.25 11.37
N LEU A 109 -7.51 -2.95 11.32
CA LEU A 109 -6.17 -2.42 11.63
C LEU A 109 -5.80 -2.60 13.11
N ASN A 110 -6.74 -2.34 14.03
CA ASN A 110 -6.51 -2.53 15.46
C ASN A 110 -6.23 -3.99 15.83
N THR A 111 -6.74 -4.94 15.05
CA THR A 111 -6.41 -6.37 15.21
C THR A 111 -4.92 -6.63 14.98
N LEU A 112 -4.23 -5.83 14.13
CA LEU A 112 -2.78 -5.94 13.91
C LEU A 112 -1.93 -5.41 15.08
N ASP A 113 -2.51 -4.61 15.98
CA ASP A 113 -1.83 -4.16 17.20
C ASP A 113 -1.88 -5.24 18.29
N THR A 114 -2.94 -6.04 18.32
CA THR A 114 -3.19 -7.00 19.40
C THR A 114 -2.42 -8.33 19.25
N ASP A 115 -1.90 -8.65 18.06
CA ASP A 115 -1.04 -9.82 17.78
C ASP A 115 0.46 -9.53 18.06
#